data_AF-A0A2N2HNI9-F1
#
_entry.id   AF-A0A2N2HNI9-F1
#
_cell.length_a   1.000
_cell.length_b   1.000
_cell.length_c   1.000
_cell.angle_alpha   90.00
_cell.angle_beta   90.00
_cell.angle_gamma   90.00
#
_symmetry.space_group_name_H-M   'P 1'
#
loop_
_entity.id
_entity.type
_entity.pdbx_description
1 polymer ?
#
loop_
_entity_poly.entity_id
_entity_poly.type
_entity_poly.pdbx_seq_one_letter_code
_entity_poly.pdbx_strand_id
1 'polypeptide(L)'
;MGKNRLMMGLWRFVIDVPPFLWKKKLPEAVRKYEAHRGFMTREHNAVHHFVVRELPRLGRPMPPGHIADSLSLPLGTVNAILDDLEKHMTFLFRNQAGEVVWAYPVTVEKTPHRVTFDTGETIYAA
;
A
#
# COMPACT_ATOMS: atom_id res chain seq x y z
N MET A 1 29.50 1.33 8.42
CA MET A 1 29.19 1.74 7.03
C MET A 1 28.69 0.53 6.26
N GLY A 2 27.37 0.37 6.11
CA GLY A 2 26.79 -0.75 5.37
C GLY A 2 27.10 -0.64 3.87
N LYS A 3 27.65 -1.70 3.27
CA LYS A 3 27.90 -1.73 1.82
C LYS A 3 26.55 -1.84 1.10
N ASN A 4 26.09 -0.76 0.46
CA ASN A 4 25.00 -0.79 -0.52
C ASN A 4 25.39 -1.68 -1.70
N ARG A 5 25.08 -2.98 -1.58
CA ARG A 5 25.28 -3.98 -2.63
C ARG A 5 23.93 -4.26 -3.28
N LEU A 6 23.85 -3.97 -4.57
CA LEU A 6 22.75 -4.45 -5.41
C LEU A 6 23.21 -5.78 -6.02
N MET A 7 22.44 -6.84 -5.80
CA MET A 7 22.71 -8.16 -6.34
C MET A 7 21.69 -8.48 -7.42
N MET A 8 22.13 -9.11 -8.50
CA MET A 8 21.27 -9.55 -9.60
C MET A 8 21.30 -11.08 -9.70
N GLY A 9 20.12 -11.68 -9.67
CA GLY A 9 19.96 -13.11 -9.95
C GLY A 9 20.02 -13.36 -11.45
N LEU A 10 21.02 -14.13 -11.89
CA LEU A 10 21.09 -14.69 -13.24
C LEU A 10 20.98 -16.21 -13.13
N TRP A 11 19.75 -16.71 -13.23
CA TRP A 11 19.42 -18.13 -13.10
C TRP A 11 19.91 -18.74 -11.78
N ARG A 12 20.89 -19.66 -11.80
CA ARG A 12 21.46 -20.29 -10.59
C ARG A 12 22.56 -19.48 -9.90
N PHE A 13 22.87 -18.26 -10.37
CA PHE A 13 23.95 -17.44 -9.83
C PHE A 13 23.45 -16.08 -9.35
N VAL A 14 24.08 -15.58 -8.28
CA VAL A 14 23.89 -14.22 -7.77
C VAL A 14 25.17 -13.43 -8.01
N ILE A 15 25.08 -12.37 -8.79
CA ILE A 15 26.23 -11.55 -9.16
C ILE A 15 26.10 -10.17 -8.52
N ASP A 16 27.18 -9.70 -7.90
CA ASP A 16 27.29 -8.32 -7.41
C ASP A 16 27.23 -7.37 -8.61
N VAL A 17 26.23 -6.47 -8.65
CA VAL A 17 26.14 -5.47 -9.71
C VAL A 17 27.13 -4.34 -9.38
N PRO A 18 28.12 -4.07 -10.26
CA PRO A 18 29.05 -2.98 -10.07
C PRO A 18 28.34 -1.63 -9.81
N PRO A 19 28.77 -0.84 -8.80
CA PRO A 19 28.12 0.42 -8.42
C PRO A 19 27.86 1.40 -9.55
N PHE A 20 28.75 1.50 -10.53
CA PHE A 20 28.60 2.43 -11.64
C PHE A 20 27.46 2.05 -12.61
N LEU A 21 27.09 0.77 -12.71
CA LEU A 21 26.02 0.31 -13.60
C LEU A 21 24.64 0.64 -13.03
N TRP A 22 24.41 0.39 -11.74
CA TRP A 22 23.13 0.71 -11.11
C TRP A 22 22.99 2.18 -10.73
N LYS A 23 24.09 2.87 -10.33
CA LYS A 23 24.04 4.33 -10.08
C LYS A 23 23.65 5.13 -11.31
N LYS A 24 24.03 4.70 -12.53
CA LYS A 24 23.60 5.35 -13.78
C LYS A 24 22.12 5.14 -14.10
N LYS A 25 21.54 4.00 -13.69
CA LYS A 25 20.12 3.69 -13.88
C LYS A 25 19.24 4.21 -12.73
N LEU A 26 19.82 4.57 -11.60
CA LEU A 26 19.11 5.06 -10.43
C LEU A 26 18.28 6.31 -10.71
N PRO A 27 18.79 7.36 -11.41
CA PRO A 27 18.00 8.54 -11.70
C PRO A 27 16.78 8.24 -12.57
N GLU A 28 16.92 7.33 -13.54
CA GLU A 28 15.82 6.93 -14.41
C GLU A 28 14.80 6.06 -13.68
N ALA A 29 15.27 5.13 -12.83
CA ALA A 29 14.41 4.34 -11.96
C ALA A 29 13.69 5.20 -10.93
N VAL A 30 14.38 6.14 -10.28
CA VAL A 30 13.81 7.12 -9.35
C VAL A 30 12.81 8.02 -10.07
N ARG A 31 13.13 8.57 -11.24
CA ARG A 31 12.21 9.39 -12.03
C ARG A 31 10.98 8.60 -12.47
N LYS A 32 11.15 7.34 -12.88
CA LYS A 32 10.03 6.47 -13.26
C LYS A 32 9.20 6.13 -12.02
N TYR A 33 9.82 5.87 -10.88
CA TYR A 33 9.16 5.60 -9.61
C TYR A 33 8.44 6.85 -9.06
N GLU A 34 9.03 8.03 -9.18
CA GLU A 34 8.45 9.33 -8.83
C GLU A 34 7.32 9.72 -9.79
N ALA A 35 7.43 9.43 -11.08
CA ALA A 35 6.31 9.61 -12.02
C ALA A 35 5.12 8.70 -11.68
N HIS A 36 5.38 7.50 -11.14
CA HIS A 36 4.34 6.59 -10.64
C HIS A 36 3.91 6.89 -9.20
N ARG A 37 4.73 7.59 -8.39
CA ARG A 37 4.40 8.01 -7.00
C ARG A 37 3.93 9.46 -6.87
N GLY A 38 4.00 10.26 -7.93
CA GLY A 38 3.70 11.70 -7.90
C GLY A 38 2.27 11.99 -7.46
N PHE A 39 1.36 11.01 -7.55
CA PHE A 39 -0.01 11.12 -7.06
C PHE A 39 -0.15 10.94 -5.53
N MET A 40 0.78 10.23 -4.87
CA MET A 40 0.69 9.91 -3.44
C MET A 40 1.05 11.12 -2.57
N THR A 41 0.05 11.97 -2.30
CA THR A 41 0.19 13.07 -1.35
C THR A 41 0.33 12.57 0.10
N ARG A 42 0.58 13.47 1.06
CA ARG A 42 0.56 13.11 2.49
C ARG A 42 -0.79 12.53 2.91
N GLU A 43 -1.89 13.06 2.37
CA GLU A 43 -3.24 12.58 2.66
C GLU A 43 -3.48 11.19 2.08
N HIS A 44 -2.95 10.88 0.89
CA HIS A 44 -2.99 9.51 0.34
C HIS A 44 -2.32 8.51 1.28
N ASN A 45 -1.13 8.85 1.77
CA ASN A 45 -0.42 7.98 2.72
C ASN A 45 -1.17 7.84 4.04
N ALA A 46 -1.81 8.92 4.52
CA ALA A 46 -2.61 8.90 5.74
C ALA A 46 -3.84 7.99 5.60
N VAL A 47 -4.61 8.14 4.51
CA VAL A 47 -5.75 7.28 4.20
C VAL A 47 -5.33 5.82 4.08
N HIS A 48 -4.27 5.54 3.30
CA HIS A 48 -3.77 4.19 3.13
C HIS A 48 -3.35 3.53 4.47
N HIS A 49 -2.50 4.20 5.25
CA HIS A 49 -2.05 3.67 6.53
C HIS A 49 -3.19 3.48 7.53
N PHE A 50 -4.15 4.40 7.54
CA PHE A 50 -5.34 4.29 8.38
C PHE A 50 -6.15 3.03 8.02
N VAL A 51 -6.45 2.84 6.73
CA VAL A 51 -7.20 1.66 6.26
C VAL A 51 -6.47 0.38 6.63
N VAL A 52 -5.18 0.24 6.32
CA VAL A 52 -4.40 -0.98 6.62
C VAL A 52 -4.41 -1.30 8.12
N ARG A 53 -4.37 -0.26 8.97
CA ARG A 53 -4.34 -0.41 10.43
C ARG A 53 -5.71 -0.71 11.04
N GLU A 54 -6.77 -0.05 10.56
CA GLU A 54 -8.09 -0.11 11.19
C GLU A 54 -9.02 -1.13 10.55
N LEU A 55 -8.82 -1.52 9.29
CA LEU A 55 -9.65 -2.52 8.64
C LEU A 55 -9.67 -3.87 9.39
N PRO A 56 -8.53 -4.37 9.94
CA PRO A 56 -8.52 -5.53 10.84
C PRO A 56 -9.31 -5.35 12.13
N ARG A 57 -9.27 -4.15 12.72
CA ARG A 57 -9.96 -3.84 13.97
C ARG A 57 -11.45 -3.71 13.78
N LEU A 58 -11.84 -3.09 12.67
CA LEU A 58 -13.23 -2.90 12.29
C LEU A 58 -13.89 -4.24 11.95
N GLY A 59 -13.14 -5.16 11.32
CA GLY A 59 -13.58 -6.53 11.02
C GLY A 59 -14.74 -6.64 10.03
N ARG A 60 -15.08 -5.52 9.36
CA ARG A 60 -16.13 -5.40 8.34
C ARG A 60 -15.72 -4.34 7.31
N PRO A 61 -16.37 -4.30 6.14
CA PRO A 61 -16.11 -3.27 5.13
C PRO A 61 -16.13 -1.87 5.75
N MET A 62 -15.13 -1.06 5.40
CA MET A 62 -14.93 0.27 5.99
C MET A 62 -15.57 1.36 5.12
N PRO A 63 -16.60 2.07 5.60
CA PRO A 63 -17.23 3.13 4.83
C PRO A 63 -16.32 4.37 4.76
N PRO A 64 -16.31 5.12 3.63
CA PRO A 64 -15.49 6.32 3.48
C PRO A 64 -15.75 7.39 4.55
N GLY A 65 -16.99 7.49 5.05
CA GLY A 65 -17.33 8.38 6.16
C GLY A 65 -16.54 8.09 7.43
N HIS A 66 -16.29 6.82 7.75
CA HIS A 66 -15.49 6.46 8.92
C HIS A 66 -14.03 6.93 8.81
N ILE A 67 -13.46 6.87 7.60
CA ILE A 67 -12.11 7.38 7.30
C ILE A 67 -12.08 8.90 7.40
N ALA A 68 -13.09 9.56 6.83
CA ALA A 68 -13.23 11.02 6.85
C ALA A 68 -13.30 11.56 8.29
N ASP A 69 -14.16 10.97 9.11
CA ASP A 69 -14.33 11.35 10.51
C ASP A 69 -13.03 11.12 11.31
N SER A 70 -12.37 9.98 11.10
CA SER A 70 -11.17 9.61 11.86
C SER A 70 -9.93 10.42 11.49
N LEU A 71 -9.83 10.87 10.24
CA LEU A 71 -8.71 11.66 9.76
C LEU A 71 -9.01 13.17 9.73
N SER A 72 -10.21 13.59 10.14
CA SER A 72 -10.69 14.96 10.05
C SER A 72 -10.55 15.53 8.63
N LEU A 73 -10.83 14.71 7.62
CA LEU A 73 -10.77 15.08 6.21
C LEU A 73 -12.19 15.24 5.64
N PRO A 74 -12.41 16.14 4.67
CA PRO A 74 -13.69 16.19 3.97
C PRO A 74 -13.98 14.86 3.26
N LEU A 75 -15.21 14.37 3.36
CA LEU A 75 -15.64 13.12 2.71
C LEU A 75 -15.36 13.12 1.19
N GLY A 76 -15.55 14.26 0.53
CA GLY A 76 -15.23 14.41 -0.89
C GLY A 76 -13.75 14.20 -1.19
N THR A 77 -12.86 14.71 -0.34
CA THR A 77 -11.41 14.50 -0.44
C THR A 77 -11.04 13.03 -0.23
N VAL A 78 -11.63 12.38 0.77
CA VAL A 78 -11.41 10.95 1.02
C VAL A 78 -11.85 10.12 -0.18
N ASN A 79 -13.04 10.38 -0.75
CA ASN A 79 -13.50 9.67 -1.93
C ASN A 79 -12.56 9.84 -3.12
N ALA A 80 -12.09 11.06 -3.39
CA ALA A 80 -11.12 11.31 -4.47
C ALA A 80 -9.80 10.55 -4.25
N ILE A 81 -9.30 10.53 -3.02
CA ILE A 81 -8.10 9.76 -2.66
C ILE A 81 -8.32 8.26 -2.84
N LEU A 82 -9.48 7.74 -2.42
CA LEU A 82 -9.82 6.33 -2.60
C LEU A 82 -9.95 5.97 -4.09
N ASP A 83 -10.52 6.85 -4.90
CA ASP A 83 -10.60 6.69 -6.36
C ASP A 83 -9.19 6.63 -6.97
N ASP A 84 -8.28 7.51 -6.55
CA ASP A 84 -6.89 7.52 -7.01
C ASP A 84 -6.12 6.27 -6.57
N LEU A 85 -6.26 5.85 -5.31
CA LEU A 85 -5.60 4.65 -4.77
C LEU A 85 -6.10 3.37 -5.45
N GLU A 86 -7.41 3.26 -5.69
CA GLU A 86 -8.02 2.09 -6.34
C GLU A 86 -7.65 2.03 -7.83
N LYS A 87 -7.70 3.16 -8.55
CA LYS A 87 -7.36 3.23 -9.99
C LYS A 87 -5.95 2.76 -10.29
N HIS A 88 -5.00 3.04 -9.41
CA HIS A 88 -3.62 2.62 -9.58
C HIS A 88 -3.39 1.17 -9.11
N MET A 89 -4.44 0.46 -8.68
CA MET A 89 -4.42 -0.93 -8.15
C MET A 89 -3.34 -1.18 -7.09
N THR A 90 -2.85 -0.11 -6.46
CA THR A 90 -1.60 -0.23 -5.73
C THR A 90 -1.83 -0.64 -4.29
N PHE A 91 -3.01 -0.41 -3.71
CA PHE A 91 -3.16 -0.61 -2.27
C PHE A 91 -4.56 -0.88 -1.72
N LEU A 92 -5.66 -0.74 -2.48
CA LEU A 92 -7.01 -1.04 -1.96
C LEU A 92 -8.03 -1.48 -3.03
N PHE A 93 -9.14 -2.06 -2.57
CA PHE A 93 -10.35 -2.33 -3.36
C PHE A 93 -11.61 -2.00 -2.55
N ARG A 94 -12.64 -1.49 -3.24
CA ARG A 94 -13.96 -1.20 -2.66
C ARG A 94 -15.04 -2.13 -3.20
N ASN A 95 -16.04 -2.43 -2.37
CA ASN A 95 -17.24 -3.17 -2.79
C ASN A 95 -18.22 -2.27 -3.57
N GLN A 96 -19.35 -2.83 -4.01
CA GLN A 96 -20.41 -2.09 -4.73
C GLN A 96 -21.04 -0.94 -3.93
N ALA A 97 -20.95 -0.99 -2.59
CA ALA A 97 -21.41 0.09 -1.72
C ALA A 97 -20.35 1.21 -1.54
N GLY A 98 -19.17 1.08 -2.17
CA GLY A 98 -18.06 2.02 -2.04
C GLY A 98 -17.26 1.87 -0.75
N GLU A 99 -17.45 0.76 -0.02
CA GLU A 99 -16.73 0.49 1.23
C GLU A 99 -15.44 -0.25 0.96
N VAL A 100 -14.39 0.08 1.69
CA VAL A 100 -13.10 -0.59 1.57
C VAL A 100 -13.18 -1.99 2.16
N VAL A 101 -12.91 -3.02 1.35
CA VAL A 101 -12.93 -4.43 1.80
C VAL A 101 -11.54 -5.05 1.86
N TRP A 102 -10.60 -4.48 1.12
CA TRP A 102 -9.22 -4.94 1.06
C TRP A 102 -8.28 -3.75 0.96
N ALA A 103 -7.16 -3.83 1.68
CA ALA A 103 -6.01 -3.00 1.44
C ALA A 103 -4.72 -3.78 1.72
N TYR A 104 -3.77 -3.84 0.79
CA TYR A 104 -2.60 -4.70 0.96
C TYR A 104 -1.83 -4.38 2.27
N PRO A 105 -1.56 -5.37 3.15
CA PRO A 105 -1.74 -6.82 2.96
C PRO A 105 -3.02 -7.43 3.59
N VAL A 106 -3.97 -6.63 4.07
CA VAL A 106 -5.13 -7.05 4.88
C VAL A 106 -6.45 -7.05 4.11
N THR A 107 -7.32 -8.03 4.36
CA THR A 107 -8.68 -8.07 3.82
C THR A 107 -9.69 -8.58 4.85
N VAL A 108 -10.90 -8.00 4.85
CA VAL A 108 -12.02 -8.53 5.66
C VAL A 108 -12.65 -9.76 5.02
N GLU A 109 -12.36 -10.02 3.76
CA GLU A 109 -12.82 -11.21 3.07
C GLU A 109 -12.05 -12.44 3.53
N LYS A 110 -12.73 -13.59 3.59
CA LYS A 110 -12.08 -14.83 4.03
C LYS A 110 -11.09 -15.31 2.98
N THR A 111 -9.83 -15.45 3.37
CA THR A 111 -8.81 -16.15 2.58
C THR A 111 -8.25 -17.34 3.36
N PRO A 112 -7.54 -18.28 2.72
CA PRO A 112 -6.85 -19.37 3.43
C PRO A 112 -5.74 -18.88 4.38
N HIS A 113 -5.28 -17.64 4.21
CA HIS A 113 -4.15 -17.09 4.95
C HIS A 113 -4.66 -16.22 6.10
N ARG A 114 -4.42 -16.66 7.35
CA ARG A 114 -4.72 -15.87 8.54
C ARG A 114 -3.47 -15.11 9.00
N VAL A 115 -3.67 -13.88 9.42
CA VAL A 115 -2.66 -13.02 10.04
C VAL A 115 -3.14 -12.64 11.42
N THR A 116 -2.26 -12.81 12.41
CA THR A 116 -2.47 -12.27 13.76
C THR A 116 -1.51 -11.12 13.95
N PHE A 117 -2.04 -9.94 14.21
CA PHE A 117 -1.25 -8.76 14.55
C PHE A 117 -0.68 -8.91 15.97
N ASP A 118 0.44 -8.23 16.25
CA ASP A 118 1.03 -8.17 17.59
C ASP A 118 0.08 -7.55 18.62
N THR A 119 -0.87 -6.73 18.16
CA THR A 119 -1.98 -6.16 18.94
C THR A 119 -3.14 -7.12 19.19
N GLY A 120 -3.11 -8.35 18.65
CA GLY A 120 -4.03 -9.45 18.96
C GLY A 120 -5.18 -9.65 17.97
N GLU A 121 -5.39 -8.74 17.02
CA GLU A 121 -6.43 -8.86 16.01
C GLU A 121 -6.07 -9.96 15.00
N THR A 122 -7.06 -10.79 14.63
CA THR A 122 -6.90 -11.84 13.62
C THR A 122 -7.73 -11.51 12.38
N ILE A 123 -7.07 -11.38 11.24
CA ILE A 123 -7.69 -11.11 9.93
C ILE A 123 -7.11 -12.04 8.86
N TYR A 124 -7.53 -11.86 7.61
CA TYR A 124 -7.03 -12.56 6.45
C TYR A 124 -6.00 -11.71 5.70
N ALA A 125 -4.98 -12.37 5.15
CA ALA A 125 -4.05 -11.77 4.19
C ALA A 125 -4.61 -11.90 2.77
N ALA A 126 -4.29 -10.92 1.93
CA ALA A 126 -4.66 -10.88 0.52
C ALA A 126 -3.46 -10.76 -0.40
#